data_AF-R5C9D8-F1
#
_entry.id   AF-R5C9D8-F1
#
_cell.length_a   1.000
_cell.length_b   1.000
_cell.length_c   1.000
_cell.angle_alpha   90.00
_cell.angle_beta   90.00
_cell.angle_gamma   90.00
#
_symmetry.space_group_name_H-M   'P 1'
#
loop_
_entity.id
_entity.type
_entity.pdbx_description
1 polymer ?
#
loop_
_entity_poly.entity_id
_entity_poly.type
_entity_poly.pdbx_seq_one_letter_code
_entity_poly.pdbx_strand_id
1 'polypeptide(L)'
;MSRKENRKKIKVIALMSAAVMSLGCAAGMPALSLGVQAAGPAYESKWTVQYPFLTLLKSSLLNPYTDSNGIYEQLKQGIKYQTVSETDIMQLLQEGYRIPADVLQRLYAEGWISGYLYKTVSGQPFTAADFKDVFDAAYYVSANPVIAAAVQNGTLPGDEMSLFLNYLTCGIPAGLNGSSSFSFAYFEEHYPQIAKALGNDKMAEAAYYILNRNSQHLKGNA
;
A
#
# COMPACT_ATOMS: atom_id res chain seq x y z
N MET A 1 -7.29 24.76 -18.37
CA MET A 1 -7.95 23.84 -17.42
C MET A 1 -7.82 24.37 -16.01
N SER A 2 -8.93 24.49 -15.27
CA SER A 2 -9.07 25.36 -14.10
C SER A 2 -8.67 24.68 -12.79
N ARG A 3 -7.92 25.40 -11.92
CA ARG A 3 -7.47 24.99 -10.57
C ARG A 3 -8.59 24.44 -9.65
N LYS A 4 -9.86 24.66 -9.98
CA LYS A 4 -11.01 24.12 -9.23
C LYS A 4 -11.27 22.63 -9.53
N GLU A 5 -10.87 22.12 -10.69
CA GLU A 5 -11.10 20.73 -11.11
C GLU A 5 -10.11 19.77 -10.43
N ASN A 6 -8.85 20.21 -10.24
CA ASN A 6 -7.85 19.44 -9.48
C ASN A 6 -8.16 19.36 -7.99
N ARG A 7 -8.85 20.36 -7.39
CA ARG A 7 -9.25 20.28 -5.96
C ARG A 7 -10.35 19.26 -5.69
N LYS A 8 -11.18 18.92 -6.68
CA LYS A 8 -12.20 17.86 -6.52
C LYS A 8 -11.57 16.46 -6.55
N LYS A 9 -10.54 16.24 -7.37
CA LYS A 9 -9.79 14.96 -7.39
C LYS A 9 -8.98 14.73 -6.11
N ILE A 10 -8.41 15.79 -5.52
CA ILE A 10 -7.61 15.71 -4.29
C ILE A 10 -8.46 15.41 -3.04
N LYS A 11 -9.75 15.79 -3.01
CA LYS A 11 -10.62 15.51 -1.84
C LYS A 11 -11.06 14.06 -1.70
N VAL A 12 -10.98 13.25 -2.76
CA VAL A 12 -11.45 11.84 -2.71
C VAL A 12 -10.44 10.94 -1.99
N ILE A 13 -9.16 11.30 -1.98
CA ILE A 13 -8.09 10.49 -1.37
C ILE A 13 -7.97 10.74 0.15
N ALA A 14 -8.53 11.83 0.67
CA ALA A 14 -8.40 12.23 2.08
C ALA A 14 -9.37 11.53 3.05
N LEU A 15 -10.12 10.51 2.62
CA LEU A 15 -11.18 9.86 3.43
C LEU A 15 -10.84 8.45 3.93
N MET A 16 -9.60 7.99 3.75
CA MET A 16 -9.20 6.59 3.98
C MET A 16 -8.82 6.23 5.43
N SER A 17 -8.92 7.13 6.41
CA SER A 17 -8.43 6.87 7.78
C SER A 17 -9.49 6.73 8.88
N ALA A 18 -10.77 6.45 8.57
CA ALA A 18 -11.81 6.45 9.60
C ALA A 18 -12.87 5.32 9.51
N ALA A 19 -12.51 4.10 9.13
CA ALA A 19 -13.50 3.01 9.11
C ALA A 19 -12.96 1.64 9.55
N VAL A 20 -12.49 1.51 10.79
CA VAL A 20 -12.56 0.24 11.54
C VAL A 20 -12.84 0.55 13.01
N MET A 21 -14.12 0.53 13.42
CA MET A 21 -14.48 0.28 14.82
C MET A 21 -15.73 -0.60 14.88
N SER A 22 -15.46 -1.89 15.07
CA SER A 22 -16.22 -2.90 15.81
C SER A 22 -17.75 -2.75 15.91
N LEU A 23 -18.46 -3.54 15.11
CA LEU A 23 -19.83 -4.00 15.39
C LEU A 23 -19.79 -5.05 16.50
N GLY A 24 -20.09 -4.64 17.74
CA GLY A 24 -20.44 -5.53 18.84
C GLY A 24 -21.94 -5.46 19.10
N CYS A 25 -22.71 -6.44 18.62
CA CYS A 25 -24.09 -6.63 19.00
C CYS A 25 -24.17 -7.14 20.44
N ALA A 26 -24.86 -6.43 21.33
CA ALA A 26 -25.39 -6.98 22.57
C ALA A 26 -26.75 -6.33 22.86
N ALA A 27 -27.81 -7.14 22.73
CA ALA A 27 -29.15 -6.80 23.17
C ALA A 27 -29.26 -6.99 24.69
N GLY A 28 -29.85 -6.03 25.42
CA GLY A 28 -30.15 -6.19 26.85
C GLY A 28 -30.55 -4.90 27.57
N MET A 29 -31.87 -4.63 27.60
CA MET A 29 -32.66 -3.81 28.54
C MET A 29 -32.36 -2.29 28.74
N PRO A 30 -33.39 -1.43 28.87
CA PRO A 30 -33.23 0.02 28.99
C PRO A 30 -32.90 0.39 30.44
N ALA A 31 -31.65 0.73 30.72
CA ALA A 31 -31.31 1.46 31.93
C ALA A 31 -31.61 2.95 31.71
N LEU A 32 -32.47 3.52 32.57
CA LEU A 32 -32.70 4.95 32.70
C LEU A 32 -31.36 5.68 32.87
N SER A 33 -30.86 6.32 31.81
CA SER A 33 -29.66 7.15 31.89
C SER A 33 -30.01 8.49 32.52
N LEU A 34 -29.75 8.64 33.81
CA LEU A 34 -29.59 9.96 34.41
C LEU A 34 -28.35 10.60 33.77
N GLY A 35 -28.58 11.55 32.88
CA GLY A 35 -27.52 12.32 32.22
C GLY A 35 -26.76 13.17 33.22
N VAL A 36 -25.74 12.61 33.85
CA VAL A 36 -24.60 13.40 34.32
C VAL A 36 -23.68 13.51 33.13
N GLN A 37 -23.83 14.59 32.36
CA GLN A 37 -22.78 15.03 31.44
C GLN A 37 -21.62 15.46 32.35
N ALA A 38 -20.70 14.53 32.64
CA ALA A 38 -19.45 14.87 33.29
C ALA A 38 -18.78 15.93 32.42
N ALA A 39 -18.65 17.15 32.95
CA ALA A 39 -17.87 18.19 32.31
C ALA A 39 -16.46 17.61 32.09
N GLY A 40 -16.07 17.46 30.81
CA GLY A 40 -14.72 17.03 30.47
C GLY A 40 -13.69 17.95 31.14
N PRO A 41 -12.48 17.45 31.43
CA PRO A 41 -11.46 18.22 32.13
C PRO A 41 -11.22 19.58 31.43
N ALA A 42 -11.06 20.64 32.23
CA ALA A 42 -10.92 22.03 31.76
C ALA A 42 -9.67 22.29 30.89
N TYR A 43 -8.79 21.29 30.74
CA TYR A 43 -7.67 21.28 29.82
C TYR A 43 -7.44 19.85 29.32
N GLU A 44 -7.18 19.69 28.02
CA GLU A 44 -6.69 18.44 27.48
C GLU A 44 -5.27 18.20 28.03
N SER A 45 -5.06 17.08 28.73
CA SER A 45 -3.72 16.76 29.20
C SER A 45 -2.82 16.41 28.00
N LYS A 46 -1.60 16.94 27.95
CA LYS A 46 -0.63 16.57 26.91
C LYS A 46 -0.23 15.09 26.96
N TRP A 47 -0.57 14.38 28.03
CA TRP A 47 -0.26 12.98 28.27
C TRP A 47 -1.36 12.02 27.81
N THR A 48 -2.54 12.53 27.43
CA THR A 48 -3.67 11.73 26.92
C THR A 48 -3.74 11.71 25.40
N VAL A 49 -2.92 12.53 24.71
CA VAL A 49 -2.88 12.59 23.24
C VAL A 49 -1.98 11.47 22.71
N GLN A 50 -2.57 10.52 21.98
CA GLN A 50 -1.82 9.50 21.26
C GLN A 50 -1.43 10.02 19.87
N TYR A 51 -0.13 10.01 19.58
CA TYR A 51 0.38 10.34 18.25
C TYR A 51 0.75 9.06 17.50
N PRO A 52 0.23 8.86 16.28
CA PRO A 52 0.69 7.73 15.47
C PRO A 52 2.16 7.94 15.11
N PHE A 53 2.92 6.85 15.04
CA PHE A 53 4.36 6.88 14.75
C PHE A 53 4.68 7.64 13.46
N LEU A 54 3.82 7.54 12.44
CA LEU A 54 3.96 8.27 11.18
C LEU A 54 3.99 9.80 11.37
N THR A 55 3.21 10.35 12.32
CA THR A 55 3.22 11.79 12.64
C THR A 55 4.54 12.21 13.28
N LEU A 56 5.12 11.35 14.12
CA LEU A 56 6.43 11.59 14.71
C LEU A 56 7.53 11.57 13.63
N LEU A 57 7.43 10.65 12.68
CA LEU A 57 8.38 10.52 11.56
C LEU A 57 8.33 11.72 10.60
N LYS A 58 7.16 12.33 10.37
CA LYS A 58 7.05 13.57 9.58
C LYS A 58 7.92 14.70 10.15
N SER A 59 8.02 14.78 11.47
CA SER A 59 8.80 15.83 12.14
C SER A 59 10.31 15.62 11.97
N SER A 60 10.79 14.37 12.00
CA SER A 60 12.20 14.06 11.76
C SER A 60 12.60 14.28 10.31
N LEU A 61 11.71 14.02 9.35
CA LEU A 61 11.93 14.29 7.93
C LEU A 61 12.00 15.79 7.57
N LEU A 62 11.35 16.66 8.35
CA LEU A 62 11.42 18.12 8.15
C LEU A 62 12.63 18.75 8.83
N ASN A 63 13.23 18.07 9.80
CA ASN A 63 14.34 18.63 10.57
C ASN A 63 15.64 18.55 9.75
N PRO A 64 16.28 19.70 9.43
CA PRO A 64 17.51 19.73 8.65
C PRO A 64 18.71 19.08 9.35
N TYR A 65 18.62 18.82 10.65
CA TYR A 65 19.68 18.19 11.46
C TYR A 65 19.53 16.67 11.58
N THR A 66 18.44 16.07 11.07
CA THR A 66 18.31 14.61 11.08
C THR A 66 19.23 14.03 10.01
N ASP A 67 20.21 13.25 10.43
CA ASP A 67 21.13 12.57 9.52
C ASP A 67 20.45 11.38 8.82
N SER A 68 20.99 10.96 7.68
CA SER A 68 20.44 9.82 6.93
C SER A 68 20.39 8.54 7.77
N ASN A 69 21.32 8.31 8.72
CA ASN A 69 21.26 7.11 9.56
C ASN A 69 20.09 7.17 10.54
N GLY A 70 19.82 8.34 11.14
CA GLY A 70 18.66 8.54 11.99
C GLY A 70 17.34 8.26 11.26
N ILE A 71 17.18 8.77 10.04
CA ILE A 71 16.00 8.52 9.20
C ILE A 71 15.89 7.02 8.86
N TYR A 72 16.99 6.40 8.46
CA TYR A 72 17.05 4.97 8.15
C TYR A 72 16.63 4.12 9.35
N GLU A 73 17.16 4.36 10.56
CA GLU A 73 16.82 3.55 11.73
C GLU A 73 15.36 3.74 12.16
N GLN A 74 14.82 4.96 12.05
CA GLN A 74 13.41 5.22 12.35
C GLN A 74 12.48 4.50 11.38
N LEU A 75 12.76 4.58 10.07
CA LEU A 75 11.96 3.88 9.06
C LEU A 75 12.08 2.36 9.23
N LYS A 76 13.29 1.85 9.43
CA LYS A 76 13.55 0.42 9.69
C LYS A 76 12.77 -0.07 10.91
N GLN A 77 12.83 0.65 12.03
CA GLN A 77 12.07 0.30 13.23
C GLN A 77 10.56 0.36 12.98
N GLY A 78 10.09 1.39 12.27
CA GLY A 78 8.68 1.52 11.91
C GLY A 78 8.16 0.34 11.08
N ILE A 79 8.94 -0.08 10.08
CA ILE A 79 8.64 -1.26 9.25
C ILE A 79 8.71 -2.54 10.09
N LYS A 80 9.79 -2.71 10.89
CA LYS A 80 10.02 -3.89 11.73
C LYS A 80 8.88 -4.13 12.72
N TYR A 81 8.35 -3.07 13.32
CA TYR A 81 7.25 -3.16 14.28
C TYR A 81 5.87 -2.96 13.63
N GLN A 82 5.79 -2.95 12.29
CA GLN A 82 4.55 -2.80 11.53
C GLN A 82 3.76 -1.52 11.90
N THR A 83 4.43 -0.49 12.41
CA THR A 83 3.82 0.82 12.70
C THR A 83 3.86 1.76 11.48
N VAL A 84 4.66 1.40 10.47
CA VAL A 84 4.76 2.07 9.17
C VAL A 84 4.74 1.01 8.07
N SER A 85 3.89 1.22 7.07
CA SER A 85 3.83 0.42 5.84
C SER A 85 4.58 1.11 4.69
N GLU A 86 4.89 0.37 3.62
CA GLU A 86 5.47 0.98 2.42
C GLU A 86 4.48 1.95 1.73
N THR A 87 3.17 1.76 1.94
CA THR A 87 2.14 2.73 1.49
C THR A 87 2.24 4.05 2.25
N ASP A 88 2.50 4.02 3.56
CA ASP A 88 2.72 5.25 4.33
C ASP A 88 3.95 6.00 3.81
N ILE A 89 5.01 5.27 3.44
CA ILE A 89 6.22 5.84 2.84
C ILE A 89 5.89 6.49 1.49
N MET A 90 5.11 5.82 0.63
CA MET A 90 4.64 6.39 -0.63
C MET A 90 3.80 7.65 -0.41
N GLN A 91 2.93 7.64 0.59
CA GLN A 91 2.11 8.79 0.94
C GLN A 91 2.99 9.97 1.40
N LEU A 92 4.01 9.73 2.22
CA LEU A 92 4.97 10.76 2.62
C LEU A 92 5.65 11.42 1.42
N LEU A 93 6.10 10.60 0.46
CA LEU A 93 6.75 11.10 -0.76
C LEU A 93 5.76 11.91 -1.63
N GLN A 94 4.51 11.48 -1.73
CA GLN A 94 3.45 12.21 -2.43
C GLN A 94 3.06 13.52 -1.73
N GLU A 95 3.09 13.56 -0.40
CA GLU A 95 2.87 14.76 0.41
C GLU A 95 4.04 15.76 0.30
N GLY A 96 5.15 15.38 -0.35
CA GLY A 96 6.31 16.24 -0.61
C GLY A 96 7.42 16.12 0.43
N TYR A 97 7.33 15.18 1.37
CA TYR A 97 8.44 14.87 2.26
C TYR A 97 9.56 14.21 1.46
N ARG A 98 10.80 14.63 1.71
CA ARG A 98 11.98 14.09 1.03
C ARG A 98 12.64 13.04 1.91
N ILE A 99 12.71 11.82 1.41
CA ILE A 99 13.52 10.76 2.01
C ILE A 99 14.83 10.69 1.21
N PRO A 100 16.00 10.72 1.86
CA PRO A 100 17.27 10.57 1.16
C PRO A 100 17.36 9.26 0.36
N ALA A 101 17.94 9.33 -0.84
CA ALA A 101 18.01 8.18 -1.74
C ALA A 101 18.86 7.02 -1.17
N ASP A 102 19.89 7.33 -0.40
CA ASP A 102 20.75 6.36 0.28
C ASP A 102 19.97 5.54 1.33
N VAL A 103 19.00 6.17 2.01
CA VAL A 103 18.14 5.48 2.98
C VAL A 103 17.28 4.44 2.30
N LEU A 104 16.60 4.81 1.21
CA LEU A 104 15.78 3.87 0.44
C LEU A 104 16.62 2.76 -0.18
N GLN A 105 17.81 3.08 -0.69
CA GLN A 105 18.73 2.08 -1.23
C GLN A 105 19.15 1.07 -0.15
N ARG A 106 19.49 1.52 1.06
CA ARG A 106 19.87 0.64 2.18
C ARG A 106 18.71 -0.23 2.64
N LEU A 107 17.52 0.35 2.79
CA LEU A 107 16.31 -0.40 3.14
C LEU A 107 16.01 -1.48 2.09
N TYR A 108 16.19 -1.18 0.81
CA TYR A 108 16.02 -2.14 -0.28
C TYR A 108 17.09 -3.23 -0.24
N ALA A 109 18.37 -2.87 -0.10
CA ALA A 109 19.49 -3.79 -0.05
C ALA A 109 19.38 -4.80 1.10
N GLU A 110 18.82 -4.39 2.23
CA GLU A 110 18.54 -5.27 3.38
C GLU A 110 17.20 -6.02 3.29
N GLY A 111 16.39 -5.76 2.26
CA GLY A 111 15.10 -6.42 2.06
C GLY A 111 13.96 -5.91 2.96
N TRP A 112 14.10 -4.73 3.58
CA TRP A 112 13.04 -4.11 4.39
C TRP A 112 11.91 -3.53 3.54
N ILE A 113 12.21 -3.07 2.33
CA ILE A 113 11.22 -2.52 1.39
C ILE A 113 11.20 -3.31 0.08
N SER A 114 10.09 -3.24 -0.66
CA SER A 114 9.99 -3.83 -1.99
C SER A 114 10.88 -3.14 -3.02
N GLY A 115 11.29 -3.91 -4.03
CA GLY A 115 11.87 -3.34 -5.24
C GLY A 115 10.92 -2.41 -5.97
N TYR A 116 9.61 -2.68 -5.91
CA TYR A 116 8.56 -1.80 -6.43
C TYR A 116 8.64 -0.39 -5.82
N LEU A 117 8.66 -0.27 -4.49
CA LEU A 117 8.80 1.02 -3.81
C LEU A 117 10.07 1.74 -4.24
N TYR A 118 11.22 1.06 -4.12
CA TYR A 118 12.52 1.66 -4.44
C TYR A 118 12.61 2.17 -5.89
N LYS A 119 12.15 1.37 -6.86
CA LYS A 119 12.21 1.71 -8.28
C LYS A 119 11.21 2.78 -8.68
N THR A 120 10.04 2.81 -8.05
CA THR A 120 9.06 3.88 -8.23
C THR A 120 9.65 5.23 -7.84
N VAL A 121 10.39 5.28 -6.73
CA VAL A 121 10.98 6.53 -6.22
C VAL A 121 12.25 6.93 -6.96
N SER A 122 13.07 5.94 -7.36
CA SER A 122 14.32 6.19 -8.09
C SER A 122 14.12 6.40 -9.61
N GLY A 123 12.93 6.10 -10.15
CA GLY A 123 12.63 6.21 -11.57
C GLY A 123 13.33 5.15 -12.43
N GLN A 124 13.72 4.02 -11.84
CA GLN A 124 14.36 2.90 -12.55
C GLN A 124 13.31 1.98 -13.20
N PRO A 125 13.65 1.30 -14.30
CA PRO A 125 12.75 0.34 -14.94
C PRO A 125 12.47 -0.86 -14.03
N PHE A 126 11.21 -1.28 -13.98
CA PHE A 126 10.80 -2.47 -13.25
C PHE A 126 11.28 -3.75 -13.94
N THR A 127 11.45 -4.77 -13.11
CA THR A 127 11.78 -6.14 -13.48
C THR A 127 10.78 -7.10 -12.83
N ALA A 128 10.69 -8.33 -13.33
CA ALA A 128 9.80 -9.35 -12.77
C ALA A 128 9.99 -9.53 -11.25
N ALA A 129 11.24 -9.45 -10.76
CA ALA A 129 11.56 -9.58 -9.34
C ALA A 129 10.92 -8.49 -8.45
N ASP A 130 10.64 -7.30 -8.98
CA ASP A 130 9.98 -6.23 -8.23
C ASP A 130 8.48 -6.50 -8.03
N PHE A 131 7.92 -7.38 -8.85
CA PHE A 131 6.52 -7.79 -8.86
C PHE A 131 6.33 -9.24 -8.39
N LYS A 132 7.33 -9.85 -7.75
CA LYS A 132 7.30 -11.26 -7.34
C LYS A 132 6.08 -11.67 -6.50
N ASP A 133 5.46 -10.72 -5.80
CA ASP A 133 4.27 -10.97 -4.97
C ASP A 133 2.97 -11.07 -5.80
N VAL A 134 2.99 -10.60 -7.04
CA VAL A 134 1.83 -10.58 -7.95
C VAL A 134 2.10 -11.25 -9.30
N PHE A 135 3.36 -11.53 -9.64
CA PHE A 135 3.80 -12.10 -10.91
C PHE A 135 4.80 -13.25 -10.72
N ASP A 136 4.49 -14.38 -11.33
CA ASP A 136 5.37 -15.53 -11.57
C ASP A 136 5.16 -15.98 -13.03
N ALA A 137 6.23 -16.07 -13.82
CA ALA A 137 6.12 -16.31 -15.25
C ALA A 137 5.47 -17.67 -15.57
N ALA A 138 5.80 -18.72 -14.82
CA ALA A 138 5.25 -20.05 -15.04
C ALA A 138 3.77 -20.10 -14.67
N TYR A 139 3.40 -19.52 -13.53
CA TYR A 139 2.02 -19.38 -13.09
C TYR A 139 1.20 -18.58 -14.10
N TYR A 140 1.70 -17.41 -14.53
CA TYR A 140 1.00 -16.54 -15.47
C TYR A 140 0.66 -17.25 -16.78
N VAL A 141 1.56 -18.09 -17.31
CA VAL A 141 1.28 -18.91 -18.49
C VAL A 141 0.27 -20.02 -18.18
N SER A 142 0.46 -20.76 -17.10
CA SER A 142 -0.39 -21.92 -16.77
C SER A 142 -1.83 -21.55 -16.36
N ALA A 143 -2.00 -20.42 -15.69
CA ALA A 143 -3.28 -19.98 -15.14
C ALA A 143 -4.16 -19.28 -16.19
N ASN A 144 -3.57 -18.82 -17.30
CA ASN A 144 -4.26 -18.02 -18.30
C ASN A 144 -4.19 -18.71 -19.68
N PRO A 145 -5.25 -19.43 -20.11
CA PRO A 145 -5.25 -20.19 -21.37
C PRO A 145 -4.92 -19.36 -22.62
N VAL A 146 -5.33 -18.09 -22.65
CA VAL A 146 -5.04 -17.17 -23.76
C VAL A 146 -3.54 -16.89 -23.86
N ILE A 147 -2.86 -16.72 -22.73
CA ILE A 147 -1.41 -16.49 -22.67
C ILE A 147 -0.67 -17.77 -23.06
N ALA A 148 -1.10 -18.93 -22.55
CA ALA A 148 -0.55 -20.22 -22.97
C ALA A 148 -0.64 -20.43 -24.49
N ALA A 149 -1.79 -20.13 -25.09
CA ALA A 149 -1.97 -20.22 -26.54
C ALA A 149 -1.08 -19.23 -27.31
N ALA A 150 -0.92 -18.00 -26.81
CA ALA A 150 -0.06 -16.97 -27.42
C ALA A 150 1.43 -17.35 -27.37
N VAL A 151 1.86 -18.05 -26.30
CA VAL A 151 3.23 -18.59 -26.22
C VAL A 151 3.40 -19.76 -27.17
N GLN A 152 2.44 -20.69 -27.21
CA GLN A 152 2.49 -21.87 -28.07
C GLN A 152 2.49 -21.53 -29.58
N ASN A 153 1.72 -20.51 -29.98
CA ASN A 153 1.64 -20.10 -31.39
C ASN A 153 2.75 -19.10 -31.79
N GLY A 154 3.65 -18.73 -30.88
CA GLY A 154 4.79 -17.85 -31.13
C GLY A 154 4.47 -16.36 -31.23
N THR A 155 3.24 -15.93 -30.93
CA THR A 155 2.87 -14.50 -30.91
C THR A 155 3.46 -13.77 -29.69
N LEU A 156 3.67 -14.50 -28.60
CA LEU A 156 4.31 -14.00 -27.38
C LEU A 156 5.55 -14.87 -27.09
N PRO A 157 6.76 -14.28 -27.02
CA PRO A 157 7.93 -15.02 -26.56
C PRO A 157 7.71 -15.53 -25.12
N GLY A 158 8.09 -16.79 -24.88
CA GLY A 158 7.95 -17.43 -23.56
C GLY A 158 9.05 -17.08 -22.56
N ASP A 159 9.89 -16.07 -22.83
CA ASP A 159 10.89 -15.60 -21.88
C ASP A 159 10.27 -14.73 -20.77
N GLU A 160 10.89 -14.72 -19.60
CA GLU A 160 10.37 -14.04 -18.40
C GLU A 160 10.13 -12.55 -18.63
N MET A 161 11.01 -11.86 -19.36
CA MET A 161 10.87 -10.42 -19.60
C MET A 161 9.68 -10.12 -20.53
N SER A 162 9.51 -10.89 -21.60
CA SER A 162 8.36 -10.74 -22.50
C SER A 162 7.04 -11.03 -21.79
N LEU A 163 6.99 -12.07 -20.96
CA LEU A 163 5.82 -12.39 -20.14
C LEU A 163 5.54 -11.31 -19.11
N PHE A 164 6.57 -10.75 -18.47
CA PHE A 164 6.43 -9.66 -17.51
C PHE A 164 5.90 -8.38 -18.16
N LEU A 165 6.46 -8.00 -19.32
CA LEU A 165 5.96 -6.85 -20.08
C LEU A 165 4.52 -7.05 -20.51
N ASN A 166 4.17 -8.25 -21.00
CA ASN A 166 2.78 -8.59 -21.34
C ASN A 166 1.85 -8.51 -20.13
N TYR A 167 2.31 -8.99 -18.97
CA TYR A 167 1.56 -8.87 -17.72
C TYR A 167 1.29 -7.40 -17.37
N LEU A 168 2.29 -6.53 -17.44
CA LEU A 168 2.12 -5.10 -17.15
C LEU A 168 1.17 -4.40 -18.14
N THR A 169 1.27 -4.68 -19.44
CA THR A 169 0.53 -3.95 -20.47
C THR A 169 -0.85 -4.52 -20.77
N CYS A 170 -1.03 -5.83 -20.59
CA CYS A 170 -2.24 -6.55 -20.98
C CYS A 170 -2.83 -7.35 -19.81
N GLY A 171 -2.01 -8.06 -19.05
CA GLY A 171 -2.47 -8.91 -17.94
C GLY A 171 -3.17 -8.12 -16.83
N ILE A 172 -2.50 -7.12 -16.26
CA ILE A 172 -3.02 -6.28 -15.19
C ILE A 172 -4.29 -5.55 -15.64
N PRO A 173 -4.33 -4.82 -16.78
CA PRO A 173 -5.56 -4.18 -17.23
C PRO A 173 -6.73 -5.13 -17.48
N ALA A 174 -6.44 -6.36 -17.93
CA ALA A 174 -7.46 -7.39 -18.14
C ALA A 174 -7.86 -8.13 -16.85
N GLY A 175 -7.19 -7.89 -15.72
CA GLY A 175 -7.44 -8.59 -14.46
C GLY A 175 -7.00 -10.06 -14.45
N LEU A 176 -5.99 -10.40 -15.26
CA LEU A 176 -5.40 -11.73 -15.25
C LEU A 176 -4.49 -11.90 -14.02
N ASN A 177 -4.64 -13.02 -13.32
CA ASN A 177 -3.80 -13.31 -12.15
C ASN A 177 -2.39 -13.71 -12.62
N GLY A 178 -1.39 -13.01 -12.10
CA GLY A 178 0.02 -13.23 -12.45
C GLY A 178 0.76 -14.19 -11.53
N SER A 179 0.24 -14.46 -10.33
CA SER A 179 0.84 -15.36 -9.34
C SER A 179 -0.23 -16.09 -8.55
N SER A 180 0.15 -17.15 -7.84
CA SER A 180 -0.74 -17.88 -6.92
C SER A 180 -1.04 -17.09 -5.65
N SER A 181 -0.19 -16.13 -5.27
CA SER A 181 -0.32 -15.36 -4.03
C SER A 181 -1.33 -14.23 -4.12
N PHE A 182 -1.67 -13.80 -5.34
CA PHE A 182 -2.53 -12.65 -5.58
C PHE A 182 -3.60 -12.93 -6.62
N SER A 183 -4.84 -12.57 -6.29
CA SER A 183 -5.97 -12.62 -7.21
C SER A 183 -6.75 -11.31 -7.18
N PHE A 184 -6.97 -10.72 -8.35
CA PHE A 184 -7.79 -9.50 -8.48
C PHE A 184 -9.21 -9.72 -7.97
N ALA A 185 -9.83 -10.83 -8.37
CA ALA A 185 -11.18 -11.16 -7.93
C ALA A 185 -11.28 -11.29 -6.40
N TYR A 186 -10.33 -12.00 -5.78
CA TYR A 186 -10.29 -12.11 -4.32
C TYR A 186 -10.10 -10.75 -3.65
N PHE A 187 -9.17 -9.94 -4.16
CA PHE A 187 -8.86 -8.62 -3.61
C PHE A 187 -10.08 -7.69 -3.68
N GLU A 188 -10.76 -7.63 -4.82
CA GLU A 188 -11.96 -6.83 -5.02
C GLU A 188 -13.12 -7.31 -4.12
N GLU A 189 -13.26 -8.62 -3.89
CA GLU A 189 -14.28 -9.22 -3.03
C GLU A 189 -14.05 -8.94 -1.53
N HIS A 190 -12.81 -9.09 -1.06
CA HIS A 190 -12.48 -9.01 0.37
C HIS A 190 -12.12 -7.59 0.82
N TYR A 191 -11.65 -6.75 -0.10
CA TYR A 191 -11.25 -5.38 0.16
C TYR A 191 -11.96 -4.35 -0.74
N PRO A 192 -13.31 -4.40 -0.85
CA PRO A 192 -14.06 -3.58 -1.82
C PRO A 192 -13.93 -2.08 -1.56
N GLN A 193 -13.77 -1.68 -0.29
CA GLN A 193 -13.57 -0.27 0.06
C GLN A 193 -12.21 0.25 -0.40
N ILE A 194 -11.18 -0.60 -0.33
CA ILE A 194 -9.83 -0.26 -0.78
C ILE A 194 -9.82 -0.17 -2.32
N ALA A 195 -10.34 -1.19 -3.01
CA ALA A 195 -10.46 -1.19 -4.47
C ALA A 195 -11.19 0.06 -4.98
N LYS A 196 -12.34 0.39 -4.37
CA LYS A 196 -13.11 1.59 -4.70
C LYS A 196 -12.33 2.88 -4.48
N ALA A 197 -11.56 2.97 -3.40
CA ALA A 197 -10.77 4.15 -3.10
C ALA A 197 -9.52 4.29 -4.00
N LEU A 198 -9.02 3.17 -4.53
CA LEU A 198 -8.02 3.12 -5.60
C LEU A 198 -8.63 3.40 -6.99
N GLY A 199 -9.95 3.56 -7.09
CA GLY A 199 -10.66 3.85 -8.33
C GLY A 199 -10.93 2.63 -9.21
N ASN A 200 -10.88 1.41 -8.63
CA ASN A 200 -10.94 0.14 -9.35
C ASN A 200 -9.85 0.03 -10.45
N ASP A 201 -8.72 0.67 -10.22
CA ASP A 201 -7.54 0.58 -11.08
C ASP A 201 -6.74 -0.65 -10.66
N LYS A 202 -6.71 -1.66 -11.53
CA LYS A 202 -6.02 -2.92 -11.28
C LYS A 202 -4.51 -2.76 -11.06
N MET A 203 -3.88 -1.78 -11.70
CA MET A 203 -2.47 -1.50 -11.43
C MET A 203 -2.29 -0.91 -10.03
N ALA A 204 -3.18 -0.03 -9.62
CA ALA A 204 -3.17 0.52 -8.27
C ALA A 204 -3.45 -0.57 -7.21
N GLU A 205 -4.33 -1.52 -7.49
CA GLU A 205 -4.62 -2.67 -6.61
C GLU A 205 -3.41 -3.60 -6.46
N ALA A 206 -2.77 -3.99 -7.58
CA ALA A 206 -1.55 -4.79 -7.56
C ALA A 206 -0.42 -4.07 -6.80
N ALA A 207 -0.23 -2.77 -7.06
CA ALA A 207 0.74 -1.96 -6.33
C ALA A 207 0.44 -1.88 -4.83
N TYR A 208 -0.84 -1.69 -4.47
CA TYR A 208 -1.27 -1.67 -3.07
C TYR A 208 -0.95 -2.98 -2.37
N TYR A 209 -1.21 -4.12 -3.03
CA TYR A 209 -0.88 -5.43 -2.48
C TYR A 209 0.63 -5.60 -2.27
N ILE A 210 1.47 -5.26 -3.27
CA ILE A 210 2.93 -5.33 -3.15
C ILE A 210 3.43 -4.51 -1.96
N LEU A 211 2.93 -3.28 -1.80
CA LEU A 211 3.33 -2.36 -0.72
C LEU A 211 2.85 -2.82 0.67
N ASN A 212 1.77 -3.59 0.75
CA ASN A 212 1.15 -4.01 2.01
C ASN A 212 1.27 -5.50 2.32
N ARG A 213 2.05 -6.27 1.54
CA ARG A 213 2.24 -7.73 1.70
C ARG A 213 2.61 -8.18 3.12
N ASN A 214 3.32 -7.33 3.86
CA ASN A 214 3.78 -7.62 5.22
C ASN A 214 2.84 -7.08 6.32
N SER A 215 1.80 -6.33 5.95
CA SER A 215 0.84 -5.73 6.88
C SER A 215 -0.16 -6.79 7.39
N GLN A 216 -0.63 -6.66 8.63
CA GLN A 216 -1.60 -7.61 9.20
C GLN A 216 -2.93 -7.64 8.44
N HIS A 217 -3.28 -6.55 7.75
CA HIS A 217 -4.57 -6.37 7.06
C HIS A 217 -4.74 -7.22 5.78
N LEU A 218 -3.63 -7.65 5.16
CA LEU A 218 -3.64 -8.46 3.93
C LEU A 218 -3.23 -9.93 4.18
N LYS A 219 -2.98 -10.33 5.43
CA LYS A 219 -2.66 -11.72 5.81
C LYS A 219 -3.93 -12.57 5.89
N GLY A 220 -4.56 -12.74 4.75
CA GLY A 220 -5.69 -13.62 4.55
C GLY A 220 -5.63 -14.13 3.12
N ASN A 221 -4.69 -15.04 2.86
CA ASN A 221 -4.72 -16.04 1.78
C ASN A 221 -3.43 -16.86 1.80
N ALA A 222 -3.48 -17.94 2.57
CA ALA A 222 -2.83 -19.21 2.27
C ALA A 222 -3.84 -20.30 2.59
#